data_AF-A0A850BE71-F1
#
_entry.id   AF-A0A850BE71-F1
#
_cell.length_a   1.000
_cell.length_b   1.000
_cell.length_c   1.000
_cell.angle_alpha   90.00
_cell.angle_beta   90.00
_cell.angle_gamma   90.00
#
_symmetry.space_group_name_H-M   'P 1'
#
loop_
_entity.id
_entity.type
_entity.pdbx_description
1 polymer ?
#
loop_
_entity_poly.entity_id
_entity_poly.type
_entity_poly.pdbx_seq_one_letter_code
_entity_poly.pdbx_strand_id
1 'polypeptide(L)'
;MGLWPFNRDPADVELASRIITAETGDGAQVRGKLTLHFLEPQTRGAADEAADRYAALMEALLREQRRHDDLLGTEAALVLRLMDRLPGDIVPARSIDLAALHVVGDPGSLVRKRSSTLTSMQAVPATLPPPSTVAPSSAAASPSVASSSVRRRSSSRMRSLMGSLTLPVGSSPQAIGASISVVVGEAAVRLLIGFLRIHDLVNVRGVTLDEGSQDLAVAVAAILEPPQGEPEASRSAEIARWEGALGANVLNMLRREAGVVSASRMLAALIHNEIPQNLALEVMAECCAKAFPGERSLIMELGRYEGDGASVAAVLSMRIPRILGGGRKPQAMMTTLEPLVESSEEDFSVAATLAKYSLGLA
;
A
#
# COMPACT_ATOMS: atom_id res chain seq x y z
N MET A 1 -15.71 -41.37 -36.61
CA MET A 1 -15.18 -40.00 -36.80
C MET A 1 -15.36 -39.26 -35.47
N GLY A 2 -14.32 -39.17 -34.65
CA GLY A 2 -14.34 -38.45 -33.38
C GLY A 2 -13.83 -37.03 -33.57
N LEU A 3 -14.70 -36.04 -33.36
CA LEU A 3 -14.36 -34.61 -33.30
C LEU A 3 -13.33 -34.39 -32.18
N TRP A 4 -12.13 -33.95 -32.53
CA TRP A 4 -11.10 -33.53 -31.58
C TRP A 4 -11.47 -32.18 -30.94
N PRO A 5 -11.36 -32.00 -29.62
CA PRO A 5 -11.70 -30.74 -28.95
C PRO A 5 -10.48 -29.80 -29.01
N PHE A 6 -10.31 -29.10 -30.12
CA PHE A 6 -9.33 -28.01 -30.20
C PHE A 6 -9.84 -26.77 -29.48
N ASN A 7 -9.00 -26.24 -28.58
CA ASN A 7 -8.94 -24.86 -28.06
C ASN A 7 -10.24 -24.23 -27.54
N ARG A 8 -10.65 -24.62 -26.33
CA ARG A 8 -11.29 -23.63 -25.45
C ARG A 8 -10.17 -22.97 -24.67
N ASP A 9 -10.02 -21.66 -24.82
CA ASP A 9 -9.13 -20.90 -23.95
C ASP A 9 -9.52 -21.19 -22.50
N PRO A 10 -8.58 -21.60 -21.63
CA PRO A 10 -8.89 -21.85 -20.24
C PRO A 10 -9.40 -20.55 -19.60
N ALA A 11 -10.37 -20.69 -18.70
CA ALA A 11 -10.84 -19.58 -17.89
C ALA A 11 -9.90 -19.44 -16.68
N ASP A 12 -8.79 -18.73 -16.85
CA ASP A 12 -7.72 -18.56 -15.86
C ASP A 12 -7.47 -17.10 -15.48
N VAL A 13 -8.18 -16.15 -16.11
CA VAL A 13 -7.99 -14.72 -15.88
C VAL A 13 -8.88 -14.25 -14.72
N GLU A 14 -8.27 -13.99 -13.57
CA GLU A 14 -8.96 -13.46 -12.39
C GLU A 14 -8.95 -11.92 -12.32
N LEU A 15 -8.11 -11.27 -13.13
CA LEU A 15 -7.84 -9.84 -13.06
C LEU A 15 -7.59 -9.26 -14.45
N ALA A 16 -8.18 -8.09 -14.73
CA ALA A 16 -7.88 -7.30 -15.91
C ALA A 16 -7.70 -5.82 -15.54
N SER A 17 -6.85 -5.11 -16.28
CA SER A 17 -6.65 -3.66 -16.09
C SER A 17 -6.74 -2.90 -17.42
N ARG A 18 -7.26 -1.67 -17.35
CA ARG A 18 -7.28 -0.70 -18.46
C ARG A 18 -6.86 0.68 -17.99
N ILE A 19 -6.12 1.37 -18.86
CA ILE A 19 -5.88 2.79 -18.70
C ILE A 19 -7.07 3.50 -19.33
N ILE A 20 -7.71 4.37 -18.56
CA ILE A 20 -8.80 5.20 -19.03
C ILE A 20 -8.28 6.61 -19.25
N THR A 21 -8.77 7.28 -20.30
CA THR A 21 -8.46 8.68 -20.56
C THR A 21 -9.72 9.38 -21.03
N ALA A 22 -10.06 10.50 -20.39
CA ALA A 22 -11.26 11.26 -20.71
C ALA A 22 -10.97 12.76 -20.65
N GLU A 23 -11.74 13.53 -21.40
CA GLU A 23 -11.76 14.99 -21.30
C GLU A 23 -12.98 15.40 -20.47
N THR A 24 -12.76 16.19 -19.42
CA THR A 24 -13.84 16.73 -18.57
C THR A 24 -14.56 17.89 -19.25
N GLY A 25 -15.69 18.34 -18.67
CA GLY A 25 -16.49 19.43 -19.23
C GLY A 25 -15.76 20.79 -19.33
N ASP A 26 -14.69 20.99 -18.56
CA ASP A 26 -13.80 22.15 -18.62
C ASP A 26 -12.59 21.95 -19.57
N GLY A 27 -12.54 20.84 -20.30
CA GLY A 27 -11.53 20.55 -21.31
C GLY A 27 -10.21 19.99 -20.78
N ALA A 28 -10.13 19.66 -19.49
CA ALA A 28 -8.94 19.02 -18.93
C ALA A 28 -8.91 17.52 -19.29
N GLN A 29 -7.74 17.02 -19.70
CA GLN A 29 -7.57 15.58 -19.88
C GLN A 29 -7.27 14.94 -18.53
N VAL A 30 -8.01 13.91 -18.17
CA VAL A 30 -7.77 13.09 -16.98
C VAL A 30 -7.41 11.67 -17.39
N ARG A 31 -6.47 11.06 -16.67
CA ARG A 31 -6.01 9.69 -16.89
C ARG A 31 -5.99 8.94 -15.57
N GLY A 32 -6.47 7.70 -15.61
CA GLY A 32 -6.46 6.79 -14.46
C GLY A 32 -6.25 5.34 -14.90
N LYS A 33 -6.10 4.45 -13.94
CA LYS A 33 -6.03 3.01 -14.16
C LYS A 33 -7.23 2.34 -13.49
N LEU A 34 -8.05 1.68 -14.30
CA LEU A 34 -9.17 0.85 -13.85
C LEU A 34 -8.71 -0.61 -13.75
N THR A 35 -8.93 -1.25 -12.62
CA THR A 35 -8.61 -2.66 -12.38
C THR A 35 -9.87 -3.41 -11.97
N LEU A 36 -10.15 -4.51 -12.67
CA LEU A 36 -11.25 -5.41 -12.39
C LEU A 36 -10.72 -6.68 -11.76
N HIS A 37 -11.37 -7.10 -10.70
CA HIS A 37 -11.20 -8.41 -10.13
C HIS A 37 -12.48 -9.19 -10.42
N PHE A 38 -12.41 -10.25 -11.21
CA PHE A 38 -13.61 -11.00 -11.58
C PHE A 38 -14.11 -11.85 -10.40
N LEU A 39 -15.44 -12.07 -10.35
CA LEU A 39 -16.04 -12.96 -9.35
C LEU A 39 -15.60 -14.41 -9.56
N GLU A 40 -15.52 -14.82 -10.82
CA GLU A 40 -15.04 -16.13 -11.27
C GLU A 40 -13.95 -15.94 -12.32
N PRO A 41 -12.95 -16.84 -12.41
CA PRO A 41 -11.96 -16.83 -13.49
C PRO A 41 -12.63 -16.77 -14.87
N GLN A 42 -12.12 -15.92 -15.75
CA GLN A 42 -12.67 -15.68 -17.09
C GLN A 42 -11.73 -16.18 -18.16
N THR A 43 -12.27 -16.47 -19.33
CA THR A 43 -11.44 -16.59 -20.54
C THR A 43 -10.83 -15.24 -20.86
N ARG A 44 -9.62 -15.23 -21.45
CA ARG A 44 -8.92 -14.00 -21.79
C ARG A 44 -9.76 -13.04 -22.62
N GLY A 45 -10.47 -13.55 -23.64
CA GLY A 45 -11.35 -12.75 -24.49
C GLY A 45 -12.49 -12.10 -23.70
N ALA A 46 -13.17 -12.84 -22.83
CA ALA A 46 -14.25 -12.31 -21.99
C ALA A 46 -13.75 -11.28 -20.97
N ALA A 47 -12.57 -11.52 -20.37
CA ALA A 47 -11.94 -10.60 -19.45
C ALA A 47 -11.57 -9.27 -20.12
N ASP A 48 -10.98 -9.33 -21.32
CA ASP A 48 -10.61 -8.15 -22.10
C ASP A 48 -11.85 -7.37 -22.56
N GLU A 49 -12.87 -8.05 -23.08
CA GLU A 49 -14.14 -7.44 -23.49
C GLU A 49 -14.85 -6.77 -22.31
N ALA A 50 -14.92 -7.44 -21.15
CA ALA A 50 -15.45 -6.83 -19.94
C ALA A 50 -14.65 -5.58 -19.57
N ALA A 51 -13.31 -5.67 -19.49
CA ALA A 51 -12.46 -4.55 -19.13
C ALA A 51 -12.65 -3.33 -20.04
N ASP A 52 -12.83 -3.54 -21.34
CA ASP A 52 -13.12 -2.48 -22.31
C ASP A 52 -14.50 -1.84 -22.07
N ARG A 53 -15.53 -2.64 -21.76
CA ARG A 53 -16.88 -2.13 -21.43
C ARG A 53 -16.88 -1.31 -20.13
N TYR A 54 -16.23 -1.80 -19.07
CA TYR A 54 -16.07 -1.06 -17.81
C TYR A 54 -15.28 0.25 -18.03
N ALA A 55 -14.21 0.21 -18.83
CA ALA A 55 -13.42 1.38 -19.17
C ALA A 55 -14.27 2.43 -19.91
N ALA A 56 -15.02 2.03 -20.93
CA ALA A 56 -15.88 2.93 -21.70
C ALA A 56 -16.96 3.63 -20.83
N LEU A 57 -17.56 2.89 -19.89
CA LEU A 57 -18.53 3.45 -18.94
C LEU A 57 -17.88 4.42 -17.96
N MET A 58 -16.70 4.08 -17.43
CA MET A 58 -15.96 4.98 -16.55
C MET A 58 -15.54 6.26 -17.28
N GLU A 59 -15.05 6.16 -18.51
CA GLU A 59 -14.74 7.35 -19.32
C GLU A 59 -15.99 8.23 -19.54
N ALA A 60 -17.16 7.64 -19.76
CA ALA A 60 -18.40 8.41 -19.84
C ALA A 60 -18.72 9.15 -18.54
N LEU A 61 -18.53 8.51 -17.39
CA LEU A 61 -18.69 9.14 -16.06
C LEU A 61 -17.69 10.28 -15.81
N LEU A 62 -16.46 10.14 -16.30
CA LEU A 62 -15.45 11.20 -16.20
C LEU A 62 -15.83 12.41 -17.07
N ARG A 63 -16.31 12.19 -18.30
CA ARG A 63 -16.77 13.26 -19.20
C ARG A 63 -17.97 14.05 -18.64
N GLU A 64 -18.78 13.43 -17.79
CA GLU A 64 -19.91 14.10 -17.13
C GLU A 64 -19.49 15.13 -16.08
N GLN A 65 -18.27 15.06 -15.56
CA GLN A 65 -17.80 16.03 -14.57
C GLN A 65 -17.52 17.37 -15.23
N ARG A 66 -18.07 18.44 -14.64
CA ARG A 66 -17.90 19.79 -15.16
C ARG A 66 -16.49 20.34 -14.93
N ARG A 67 -15.85 19.94 -13.83
CA ARG A 67 -14.51 20.40 -13.44
C ARG A 67 -13.65 19.22 -13.05
N HIS A 68 -12.39 19.24 -13.46
CA HIS A 68 -11.42 18.20 -13.06
C HIS A 68 -11.06 18.25 -11.58
N ASP A 69 -11.14 19.43 -10.93
CA ASP A 69 -10.92 19.57 -9.49
C ASP A 69 -11.86 18.68 -8.66
N ASP A 70 -13.09 18.44 -9.17
CA ASP A 70 -14.11 17.63 -8.50
C ASP A 70 -13.85 16.12 -8.64
N LEU A 71 -12.88 15.71 -9.47
CA LEU A 71 -12.56 14.30 -9.72
C LEU A 71 -11.51 13.75 -8.75
N LEU A 72 -10.49 14.54 -8.42
CA LEU A 72 -9.34 14.06 -7.66
C LEU A 72 -9.75 13.72 -6.22
N GLY A 73 -9.47 12.48 -5.77
CA GLY A 73 -9.88 12.01 -4.45
C GLY A 73 -11.33 11.51 -4.35
N THR A 74 -12.07 11.44 -5.47
CA THR A 74 -13.45 10.92 -5.53
C THR A 74 -13.57 9.55 -6.21
N GLU A 75 -12.46 8.82 -6.34
CA GLU A 75 -12.37 7.57 -7.09
C GLU A 75 -13.37 6.53 -6.58
N ALA A 76 -13.51 6.39 -5.26
CA ALA A 76 -14.49 5.49 -4.65
C ALA A 76 -15.95 5.85 -5.03
N ALA A 77 -16.28 7.14 -5.09
CA ALA A 77 -17.61 7.60 -5.47
C ALA A 77 -17.88 7.35 -6.97
N LEU A 78 -16.85 7.50 -7.82
CA LEU A 78 -16.94 7.17 -9.25
C LEU A 78 -17.14 5.68 -9.47
N VAL A 79 -16.47 4.82 -8.69
CA VAL A 79 -16.67 3.36 -8.75
C VAL A 79 -18.10 2.97 -8.35
N LEU A 80 -18.66 3.57 -7.28
CA LEU A 80 -20.06 3.32 -6.91
C LEU A 80 -21.03 3.73 -8.02
N ARG A 81 -20.84 4.91 -8.62
CA ARG A 81 -21.64 5.37 -9.76
C ARG A 81 -21.49 4.48 -11.00
N LEU A 82 -20.31 3.90 -11.20
CA LEU A 82 -20.08 2.92 -12.26
C LEU A 82 -20.91 1.67 -12.00
N MET A 83 -20.87 1.13 -10.78
CA MET A 83 -21.64 -0.05 -10.39
C MET A 83 -23.15 0.15 -10.59
N ASP A 84 -23.68 1.32 -10.25
CA ASP A 84 -25.10 1.66 -10.44
C ASP A 84 -25.52 1.71 -11.93
N ARG A 85 -24.56 1.86 -12.85
CA ARG A 85 -24.79 1.99 -14.29
C ARG A 85 -24.40 0.74 -15.08
N LEU A 86 -23.90 -0.31 -14.43
CA LEU A 86 -23.49 -1.52 -15.12
C LEU A 86 -24.71 -2.21 -15.75
N PRO A 87 -24.70 -2.47 -17.06
CA PRO A 87 -25.62 -3.38 -17.69
C PRO A 87 -25.55 -4.78 -17.05
N GLY A 88 -26.70 -5.43 -16.87
CA GLY A 88 -26.80 -6.76 -16.25
C GLY A 88 -26.18 -7.90 -17.08
N ASP A 89 -25.73 -7.64 -18.30
CA ASP A 89 -25.06 -8.60 -19.20
C ASP A 89 -23.53 -8.55 -19.11
N ILE A 90 -22.96 -7.62 -18.33
CA ILE A 90 -21.51 -7.56 -18.12
C ILE A 90 -21.08 -8.62 -17.08
N VAL A 91 -19.93 -9.25 -17.33
CA VAL A 91 -19.31 -10.18 -16.39
C VAL A 91 -19.13 -9.52 -15.00
N PRO A 92 -19.62 -10.14 -13.92
CA PRO A 92 -19.56 -9.54 -12.60
C PRO A 92 -18.13 -9.50 -12.05
N ALA A 93 -17.75 -8.34 -11.52
CA ALA A 93 -16.50 -8.15 -10.79
C ALA A 93 -16.75 -8.26 -9.27
N ARG A 94 -15.88 -8.99 -8.55
CA ARG A 94 -15.87 -8.99 -7.07
C ARG A 94 -15.45 -7.64 -6.50
N SER A 95 -14.56 -6.95 -7.21
CA SER A 95 -14.13 -5.60 -6.87
C SER A 95 -13.66 -4.86 -8.11
N ILE A 96 -13.82 -3.54 -8.07
CA ILE A 96 -13.41 -2.59 -9.09
C ILE A 96 -12.57 -1.53 -8.38
N ASP A 97 -11.38 -1.27 -8.90
CA ASP A 97 -10.47 -0.27 -8.35
C ASP A 97 -10.13 0.77 -9.41
N LEU A 98 -10.22 2.04 -9.05
CA LEU A 98 -9.81 3.18 -9.86
C LEU A 98 -8.67 3.88 -9.13
N ALA A 99 -7.46 3.79 -9.69
CA ALA A 99 -6.25 4.32 -9.08
C ALA A 99 -5.52 5.30 -10.01
N ALA A 100 -4.65 6.10 -9.41
CA ALA A 100 -3.77 7.06 -10.11
C ALA A 100 -4.52 8.01 -11.05
N LEU A 101 -5.71 8.47 -10.63
CA LEU A 101 -6.47 9.48 -11.38
C LEU A 101 -5.74 10.82 -11.27
N HIS A 102 -5.33 11.38 -12.40
CA HIS A 102 -4.62 12.66 -12.45
C HIS A 102 -4.95 13.41 -13.74
N VAL A 103 -4.71 14.71 -13.74
CA VAL A 103 -4.80 15.55 -14.93
C VAL A 103 -3.54 15.37 -15.77
N VAL A 104 -3.71 15.15 -17.08
CA VAL A 104 -2.62 15.00 -18.05
C VAL A 104 -2.39 16.33 -18.75
N GLY A 105 -1.18 16.86 -18.63
CA GLY A 105 -0.74 18.11 -19.25
C GLY A 105 -0.83 19.32 -18.32
N ASP A 106 -0.18 20.42 -18.72
CA ASP A 106 -0.20 21.67 -17.97
C ASP A 106 -1.58 22.33 -18.07
N PRO A 107 -2.32 22.52 -16.96
CA PRO A 107 -3.62 23.21 -16.97
C PRO A 107 -3.50 24.66 -17.48
N GLY A 108 -2.30 25.24 -17.47
CA GLY A 108 -2.00 26.57 -18.00
C GLY A 108 -1.89 26.66 -19.53
N SER A 109 -1.75 25.54 -20.24
CA SER A 109 -1.59 25.53 -21.71
C SER A 109 -2.93 25.74 -22.46
N LEU A 110 -4.05 25.37 -21.83
CA LEU A 110 -5.38 25.39 -22.46
C LEU A 110 -6.00 26.81 -22.56
N VAL A 111 -5.59 27.75 -21.72
CA VAL A 111 -6.07 29.15 -21.79
C VAL A 111 -5.56 29.88 -23.05
N ARG A 112 -4.48 29.41 -23.68
CA ARG A 112 -3.86 30.11 -24.82
C ARG A 112 -4.44 29.75 -26.19
N LYS A 113 -5.30 28.73 -26.30
CA LYS A 113 -5.84 28.28 -27.61
C LYS A 113 -7.10 29.00 -28.10
N ARG A 114 -7.65 29.98 -27.37
CA ARG A 114 -8.80 30.78 -27.84
C ARG A 114 -8.48 32.15 -28.43
N SER A 115 -7.21 32.57 -28.51
CA SER A 115 -6.82 33.82 -29.18
C SER A 115 -5.54 33.67 -29.98
N SER A 116 -5.63 33.11 -31.18
CA SER A 116 -4.67 33.41 -32.25
C SER A 116 -5.27 33.04 -33.61
N THR A 117 -6.17 33.88 -34.11
CA THR A 117 -6.37 34.01 -35.56
C THR A 117 -5.30 34.97 -36.03
N LEU A 118 -4.29 34.52 -36.79
CA LEU A 118 -3.52 35.30 -37.78
C LEU A 118 -2.54 34.36 -38.53
N THR A 119 -2.90 34.07 -39.79
CA THR A 119 -2.11 34.06 -41.04
C THR A 119 -0.66 33.50 -41.11
N SER A 120 -0.46 32.55 -42.05
CA SER A 120 0.66 32.40 -43.02
C SER A 120 2.10 32.14 -42.49
N MET A 121 2.99 31.30 -43.04
CA MET A 121 3.18 30.72 -44.38
C MET A 121 3.97 29.38 -44.34
N GLN A 122 3.80 28.60 -45.42
CA GLN A 122 4.77 27.77 -46.18
C GLN A 122 5.55 26.57 -45.60
N ALA A 123 5.67 25.58 -46.48
CA ALA A 123 6.09 24.19 -46.36
C ALA A 123 7.58 23.92 -46.67
N VAL A 124 8.11 22.74 -46.28
CA VAL A 124 8.96 21.81 -47.08
C VAL A 124 8.89 20.38 -46.45
N PRO A 125 8.90 19.27 -47.22
CA PRO A 125 8.78 17.89 -46.71
C PRO A 125 10.12 17.15 -46.56
N ALA A 126 10.21 16.14 -45.68
CA ALA A 126 11.30 15.16 -45.68
C ALA A 126 10.95 13.82 -44.98
N THR A 127 10.85 12.77 -45.80
CA THR A 127 11.42 11.40 -45.66
C THR A 127 11.17 10.51 -44.42
N LEU A 128 10.50 9.38 -44.70
CA LEU A 128 10.43 8.10 -43.97
C LEU A 128 11.79 7.39 -43.81
N PRO A 129 11.95 6.57 -42.76
CA PRO A 129 12.54 5.22 -42.91
C PRO A 129 11.73 4.09 -42.19
N PRO A 130 12.03 2.80 -42.48
CA PRO A 130 11.12 1.65 -42.32
C PRO A 130 11.19 0.94 -40.95
N PRO A 131 10.26 0.00 -40.64
CA PRO A 131 10.31 -0.78 -39.40
C PRO A 131 11.20 -2.03 -39.52
N SER A 132 12.04 -2.24 -38.51
CA SER A 132 12.87 -3.45 -38.36
C SER A 132 12.13 -4.53 -37.56
N THR A 133 11.96 -5.68 -38.20
CA THR A 133 11.62 -6.99 -37.62
C THR A 133 12.74 -7.51 -36.72
N VAL A 134 12.43 -7.80 -35.44
CA VAL A 134 13.27 -8.66 -34.58
C VAL A 134 12.34 -9.53 -33.73
N ALA A 135 12.40 -10.84 -33.96
CA ALA A 135 11.96 -11.86 -33.01
C ALA A 135 13.08 -12.11 -31.97
N PRO A 136 12.74 -12.58 -30.76
CA PRO A 136 13.28 -13.90 -30.42
C PRO A 136 12.30 -14.81 -29.65
N SER A 137 12.38 -16.09 -30.01
CA SER A 137 12.02 -17.23 -29.17
C SER A 137 12.86 -17.26 -27.88
N SER A 138 12.28 -17.68 -26.76
CA SER A 138 12.75 -18.83 -25.97
C SER A 138 11.99 -19.04 -24.66
N ALA A 139 11.66 -20.31 -24.44
CA ALA A 139 11.61 -21.03 -23.17
C ALA A 139 10.60 -20.60 -22.09
N ALA A 140 9.50 -21.34 -22.07
CA ALA A 140 8.67 -21.55 -20.89
C ALA A 140 9.50 -22.19 -19.76
N ALA A 141 9.55 -21.52 -18.61
CA ALA A 141 9.89 -22.13 -17.34
C ALA A 141 8.60 -22.31 -16.53
N SER A 142 8.24 -23.56 -16.27
CA SER A 142 7.13 -23.94 -15.39
C SER A 142 7.38 -23.43 -13.97
N PRO A 143 6.43 -22.75 -13.31
CA PRO A 143 6.55 -22.51 -11.88
C PRO A 143 6.12 -23.77 -11.12
N SER A 144 7.10 -24.40 -10.49
CA SER A 144 6.92 -25.40 -9.45
C SER A 144 6.14 -24.82 -8.26
N VAL A 145 5.14 -25.57 -7.82
CA VAL A 145 4.34 -25.32 -6.61
C VAL A 145 5.26 -25.33 -5.38
N ALA A 146 5.43 -24.19 -4.71
CA ALA A 146 6.02 -24.12 -3.38
C ALA A 146 5.48 -22.93 -2.58
N SER A 147 4.89 -23.26 -1.44
CA SER A 147 4.36 -22.42 -0.37
C SER A 147 5.37 -21.39 0.17
N SER A 148 5.41 -20.20 -0.42
CA SER A 148 6.27 -19.08 0.04
C SER A 148 5.70 -17.67 -0.28
N SER A 149 4.37 -17.54 -0.49
CA SER A 149 3.78 -16.33 -1.09
C SER A 149 3.67 -15.11 -0.17
N VAL A 150 3.89 -15.24 1.15
CA VAL A 150 3.83 -14.11 2.09
C VAL A 150 5.12 -13.27 2.06
N ARG A 151 6.30 -13.90 1.92
CA ARG A 151 7.61 -13.21 2.00
C ARG A 151 7.95 -12.29 0.82
N ARG A 152 7.27 -12.40 -0.33
CA ARG A 152 7.65 -11.62 -1.53
C ARG A 152 6.96 -10.25 -1.65
N ARG A 153 5.96 -9.94 -0.82
CA ARG A 153 5.04 -8.81 -1.03
C ARG A 153 5.47 -7.46 -0.40
N SER A 154 6.31 -7.45 0.64
CA SER A 154 6.85 -6.21 1.24
C SER A 154 7.67 -5.35 0.27
N SER A 155 8.29 -5.96 -0.75
CA SER A 155 9.18 -5.29 -1.73
C SER A 155 8.52 -4.21 -2.61
N SER A 156 7.19 -4.13 -2.64
CA SER A 156 6.47 -3.14 -3.46
C SER A 156 6.33 -1.79 -2.76
N ARG A 157 6.20 -1.77 -1.43
CA ARG A 157 5.96 -0.54 -0.65
C ARG A 157 7.21 0.28 -0.45
N MET A 158 8.31 -0.38 -0.10
CA MET A 158 9.59 0.30 0.00
C MET A 158 10.04 0.92 -1.31
N ARG A 159 9.63 0.41 -2.47
CA ARG A 159 9.95 1.08 -3.75
C ARG A 159 9.31 2.46 -3.87
N SER A 160 8.14 2.69 -3.27
CA SER A 160 7.53 4.02 -3.23
C SER A 160 8.23 4.94 -2.23
N LEU A 161 8.67 4.40 -1.09
CA LEU A 161 9.34 5.17 -0.03
C LEU A 161 10.83 5.40 -0.31
N MET A 162 11.47 4.56 -1.12
CA MET A 162 12.91 4.62 -1.40
C MET A 162 13.31 5.95 -2.05
N GLY A 163 12.45 6.56 -2.86
CA GLY A 163 12.71 7.90 -3.41
C GLY A 163 12.86 8.99 -2.33
N SER A 164 12.25 8.81 -1.17
CA SER A 164 12.35 9.74 -0.03
C SER A 164 13.44 9.35 0.99
N LEU A 165 13.99 8.14 0.90
CA LEU A 165 14.99 7.59 1.83
C LEU A 165 16.43 7.70 1.32
N THR A 166 16.64 7.98 0.04
CA THR A 166 17.98 8.18 -0.51
C THR A 166 18.52 9.56 -0.14
N LEU A 167 19.35 9.60 0.90
CA LEU A 167 20.12 10.78 1.29
C LEU A 167 21.56 10.70 0.78
N PRO A 168 22.23 11.84 0.55
CA PRO A 168 23.64 11.84 0.17
C PRO A 168 24.53 11.31 1.30
N VAL A 169 25.65 10.69 0.93
CA VAL A 169 26.68 10.25 1.88
C VAL A 169 27.22 11.45 2.67
N GLY A 170 27.39 11.27 3.99
CA GLY A 170 27.77 12.34 4.91
C GLY A 170 26.59 13.16 5.44
N SER A 171 25.35 12.68 5.26
CA SER A 171 24.17 13.31 5.84
C SER A 171 24.22 13.31 7.36
N SER A 172 23.69 14.35 7.99
CA SER A 172 23.67 14.44 9.45
C SER A 172 22.68 13.42 10.05
N PRO A 173 22.89 12.98 11.31
CA PRO A 173 21.96 12.09 12.00
C PRO A 173 20.53 12.60 12.02
N GLN A 174 20.35 13.93 12.11
CA GLN A 174 19.04 14.57 12.10
C GLN A 174 18.35 14.44 10.73
N ALA A 175 19.07 14.69 9.63
CA ALA A 175 18.51 14.53 8.28
C ALA A 175 18.07 13.07 8.04
N ILE A 176 18.87 12.12 8.50
CA ILE A 176 18.57 10.68 8.41
C ILE A 176 17.37 10.31 9.28
N GLY A 177 17.32 10.79 10.52
CA GLY A 177 16.18 10.58 11.42
C GLY A 177 14.88 11.12 10.83
N ALA A 178 14.90 12.32 10.27
CA ALA A 178 13.75 12.91 9.59
C ALA A 178 13.29 12.08 8.39
N SER A 179 14.22 11.54 7.59
CA SER A 179 13.89 10.69 6.44
C SER A 179 13.27 9.34 6.85
N ILE A 180 13.82 8.69 7.88
CA ILE A 180 13.33 7.39 8.37
C ILE A 180 11.99 7.52 9.12
N SER A 181 11.66 8.71 9.63
CA SER A 181 10.43 8.96 10.39
C SER A 181 9.15 8.53 9.67
N VAL A 182 9.13 8.61 8.33
CA VAL A 182 7.99 8.17 7.51
C VAL A 182 7.77 6.66 7.64
N VAL A 183 8.85 5.87 7.55
CA VAL A 183 8.81 4.40 7.67
C VAL A 183 8.35 3.99 9.07
N VAL A 184 8.90 4.66 10.10
CA VAL A 184 8.56 4.39 11.50
C VAL A 184 7.11 4.76 11.82
N GLY A 185 6.63 5.90 11.32
CA GLY A 185 5.24 6.33 11.48
C GLY A 185 4.26 5.37 10.79
N GLU A 186 4.55 4.97 9.56
CA GLU A 186 3.68 4.05 8.80
C GLU A 186 3.63 2.66 9.45
N ALA A 187 4.78 2.14 9.91
CA ALA A 187 4.83 0.88 10.63
C ALA A 187 4.05 0.96 11.96
N ALA A 188 4.09 2.08 12.69
CA ALA A 188 3.30 2.27 13.89
C ALA A 188 1.78 2.24 13.62
N VAL A 189 1.32 2.88 12.54
CA VAL A 189 -0.10 2.82 12.14
C VAL A 189 -0.51 1.39 11.76
N ARG A 190 0.35 0.66 11.04
CA ARG A 190 0.13 -0.75 10.67
C ARG A 190 0.02 -1.64 11.90
N LEU A 191 0.94 -1.47 12.85
CA LEU A 191 0.94 -2.17 14.14
C LEU A 191 -0.34 -1.86 14.92
N LEU A 192 -0.74 -0.60 15.04
CA LEU A 192 -1.97 -0.18 15.71
C LEU A 192 -3.21 -0.89 15.15
N ILE A 193 -3.40 -0.85 13.83
CA ILE A 193 -4.54 -1.49 13.16
C ILE A 193 -4.48 -3.01 13.38
N GLY A 194 -3.28 -3.59 13.30
CA GLY A 194 -3.08 -5.00 13.59
C GLY A 194 -3.45 -5.36 15.02
N PHE A 195 -3.04 -4.57 16.03
CA PHE A 195 -3.40 -4.79 17.42
C PHE A 195 -4.93 -4.82 17.61
N LEU A 196 -5.62 -3.85 17.02
CA LEU A 196 -7.08 -3.71 17.09
C LEU A 196 -7.79 -4.90 16.45
N ARG A 197 -7.40 -5.27 15.21
CA ARG A 197 -8.01 -6.38 14.48
C ARG A 197 -7.72 -7.73 15.12
N ILE A 198 -6.49 -7.97 15.56
CA ILE A 198 -6.10 -9.20 16.25
C ILE A 198 -6.88 -9.35 17.56
N HIS A 199 -6.99 -8.26 18.33
CA HIS A 199 -7.79 -8.28 19.55
C HIS A 199 -9.27 -8.58 19.26
N ASP A 200 -9.87 -7.94 18.26
CA ASP A 200 -11.25 -8.22 17.84
C ASP A 200 -11.43 -9.70 17.46
N LEU A 201 -10.57 -10.24 16.61
CA LEU A 201 -10.64 -11.64 16.18
C LEU A 201 -10.49 -12.61 17.36
N VAL A 202 -9.45 -12.43 18.19
CA VAL A 202 -9.08 -13.40 19.24
C VAL A 202 -9.98 -13.30 20.47
N ASN A 203 -10.22 -12.08 20.95
CA ASN A 203 -10.88 -11.85 22.25
C ASN A 203 -12.36 -11.48 22.12
N VAL A 204 -12.77 -10.76 21.07
CA VAL A 204 -14.18 -10.37 20.89
C VAL A 204 -14.95 -11.47 20.14
N ARG A 205 -14.45 -11.88 18.97
CA ARG A 205 -15.08 -12.93 18.15
C ARG A 205 -14.70 -14.34 18.57
N GLY A 206 -13.65 -14.48 19.38
CA GLY A 206 -13.25 -15.76 19.94
C GLY A 206 -12.65 -16.75 18.92
N VAL A 207 -12.22 -16.27 17.75
CA VAL A 207 -11.65 -17.10 16.68
C VAL A 207 -10.48 -17.90 17.22
N THR A 208 -10.50 -19.22 17.00
CA THR A 208 -9.38 -20.11 17.30
C THR A 208 -8.37 -19.99 16.15
N LEU A 209 -7.25 -19.37 16.44
CA LEU A 209 -6.16 -19.19 15.49
C LEU A 209 -5.10 -20.23 15.82
N ASP A 210 -5.18 -21.36 15.14
CA ASP A 210 -4.22 -22.44 15.27
C ASP A 210 -2.96 -22.06 14.48
N GLU A 211 -1.75 -22.37 14.97
CA GLU A 211 -0.46 -22.01 14.33
C GLU A 211 -0.33 -22.51 12.88
N GLY A 212 -1.10 -23.53 12.47
CA GLY A 212 -1.13 -24.05 11.11
C GLY A 212 -2.34 -23.61 10.27
N SER A 213 -3.23 -22.77 10.80
CA SER A 213 -4.47 -22.41 10.12
C SER A 213 -4.21 -21.45 8.95
N GLN A 214 -4.68 -21.83 7.77
CA GLN A 214 -4.71 -20.91 6.61
C GLN A 214 -5.52 -19.65 6.92
N ASP A 215 -6.51 -19.73 7.80
CA ASP A 215 -7.35 -18.59 8.17
C ASP A 215 -6.57 -17.53 8.94
N LEU A 216 -5.61 -17.95 9.79
CA LEU A 216 -4.69 -17.03 10.47
C LEU A 216 -3.83 -16.29 9.45
N ALA A 217 -3.25 -17.01 8.49
CA ALA A 217 -2.44 -16.41 7.45
C ALA A 217 -3.24 -15.44 6.57
N VAL A 218 -4.48 -15.77 6.23
CA VAL A 218 -5.38 -14.89 5.47
C VAL A 218 -5.78 -13.66 6.27
N ALA A 219 -6.13 -13.83 7.55
CA ALA A 219 -6.50 -12.72 8.43
C ALA A 219 -5.32 -11.76 8.66
N VAL A 220 -4.12 -12.30 8.94
CA VAL A 220 -2.89 -11.52 9.08
C VAL A 220 -2.53 -10.85 7.76
N ALA A 221 -2.63 -11.54 6.62
CA ALA A 221 -2.39 -10.93 5.31
C ALA A 221 -3.34 -9.75 5.04
N ALA A 222 -4.63 -9.88 5.36
CA ALA A 222 -5.61 -8.80 5.21
C ALA A 222 -5.36 -7.61 6.17
N ILE A 223 -4.70 -7.84 7.30
CA ILE A 223 -4.21 -6.78 8.19
C ILE A 223 -2.99 -6.09 7.55
N LEU A 224 -2.07 -6.88 7.01
CA LEU A 224 -0.81 -6.42 6.44
C LEU A 224 -0.96 -5.70 5.09
N GLU A 225 -2.11 -5.81 4.42
CA GLU A 225 -2.40 -5.18 3.11
C GLU A 225 -3.22 -3.88 3.29
N PRO A 226 -2.60 -2.66 3.31
CA PRO A 226 -3.27 -1.40 3.04
C PRO A 226 -4.04 -1.44 1.71
N PRO A 227 -5.24 -0.81 1.68
CA PRO A 227 -5.88 -0.49 0.42
C PRO A 227 -4.93 0.38 -0.43
N GLN A 228 -4.96 0.23 -1.75
CA GLN A 228 -4.09 1.04 -2.63
C GLN A 228 -4.45 2.54 -2.49
N GLY A 229 -3.46 3.39 -2.23
CA GLY A 229 -3.64 4.83 -1.95
C GLY A 229 -2.68 5.36 -0.86
N GLU A 230 -2.73 6.65 -0.54
CA GLU A 230 -1.95 7.22 0.57
C GLU A 230 -2.31 6.51 1.89
N PRO A 231 -1.32 5.98 2.64
CA PRO A 231 -1.54 4.98 3.68
C PRO A 231 -2.32 5.52 4.89
N GLU A 232 -2.22 6.81 5.18
CA GLU A 232 -2.89 7.41 6.34
C GLU A 232 -4.35 7.79 6.05
N ALA A 233 -4.62 8.41 4.90
CA ALA A 233 -5.97 8.80 4.48
C ALA A 233 -6.90 7.58 4.35
N SER A 234 -6.37 6.50 3.78
CA SER A 234 -7.09 5.24 3.59
C SER A 234 -7.49 4.55 4.90
N ARG A 235 -6.74 4.78 5.98
CA ARG A 235 -6.97 4.17 7.30
C ARG A 235 -7.65 5.08 8.30
N SER A 236 -7.75 6.38 8.02
CA SER A 236 -8.38 7.39 8.89
C SER A 236 -9.80 7.01 9.33
N ALA A 237 -10.64 6.53 8.40
CA ALA A 237 -12.01 6.12 8.68
C ALA A 237 -12.06 4.87 9.59
N GLU A 238 -11.14 3.93 9.41
CA GLU A 238 -11.05 2.74 10.28
C GLU A 238 -10.63 3.13 11.69
N ILE A 239 -9.61 3.99 11.82
CA ILE A 239 -9.13 4.50 13.11
C ILE A 239 -10.23 5.29 13.82
N ALA A 240 -10.98 6.15 13.11
CA ALA A 240 -12.09 6.91 13.66
C ALA A 240 -13.22 6.01 14.19
N ARG A 241 -13.53 4.90 13.49
CA ARG A 241 -14.48 3.90 14.00
C ARG A 241 -14.00 3.25 15.30
N TRP A 242 -12.74 2.88 15.36
CA TRP A 242 -12.14 2.34 16.60
C TRP A 242 -12.14 3.36 17.73
N GLU A 243 -11.87 4.63 17.42
CA GLU A 243 -11.92 5.73 18.40
C GLU A 243 -13.33 5.91 18.98
N GLY A 244 -14.36 5.86 18.13
CA GLY A 244 -15.75 5.92 18.56
C GLY A 244 -16.17 4.73 19.43
N ALA A 245 -15.62 3.53 19.18
CA ALA A 245 -15.94 2.32 19.93
C ALA A 245 -15.20 2.20 21.27
N LEU A 246 -13.92 2.57 21.31
CA LEU A 246 -13.04 2.38 22.47
C LEU A 246 -12.85 3.65 23.31
N GLY A 247 -13.10 4.82 22.72
CA GLY A 247 -12.78 6.12 23.28
C GLY A 247 -11.35 6.58 22.99
N ALA A 248 -11.16 7.90 22.91
CA ALA A 248 -9.89 8.53 22.56
C ALA A 248 -8.74 8.15 23.50
N ASN A 249 -8.99 8.02 24.80
CA ASN A 249 -7.95 7.68 25.78
C ASN A 249 -7.33 6.30 25.53
N VAL A 250 -8.18 5.28 25.31
CA VAL A 250 -7.71 3.91 25.03
C VAL A 250 -6.96 3.88 23.71
N LEU A 251 -7.50 4.54 22.68
CA LEU A 251 -6.84 4.59 21.38
C LEU A 251 -5.49 5.31 21.43
N ASN A 252 -5.37 6.40 22.20
CA ASN A 252 -4.10 7.10 22.40
C ASN A 252 -3.06 6.24 23.14
N MET A 253 -3.48 5.43 24.11
CA MET A 253 -2.58 4.46 24.76
C MET A 253 -2.08 3.40 23.76
N LEU A 254 -2.95 2.91 22.88
CA LEU A 254 -2.55 1.95 21.83
C LEU A 254 -1.66 2.58 20.76
N ARG A 255 -1.95 3.83 20.35
CA ARG A 255 -1.11 4.60 19.41
C ARG A 255 0.31 4.74 19.96
N ARG A 256 0.42 5.17 21.22
CA ARG A 256 1.71 5.25 21.92
C ARG A 256 2.42 3.91 21.99
N GLU A 257 1.70 2.84 22.34
CA GLU A 257 2.28 1.49 22.40
C GLU A 257 2.83 1.05 21.03
N ALA A 258 2.06 1.24 19.96
CA ALA A 258 2.50 0.95 18.60
C ALA A 258 3.70 1.81 18.16
N GLY A 259 3.73 3.08 18.57
CA GLY A 259 4.85 3.99 18.34
C GLY A 259 6.14 3.52 19.02
N VAL A 260 6.07 3.13 20.30
CA VAL A 260 7.23 2.61 21.04
C VAL A 260 7.76 1.32 20.40
N VAL A 261 6.88 0.39 20.00
CA VAL A 261 7.29 -0.84 19.31
C VAL A 261 7.97 -0.53 17.98
N SER A 262 7.36 0.30 17.15
CA SER A 262 7.92 0.66 15.84
C SER A 262 9.32 1.29 15.99
N ALA A 263 9.44 2.26 16.90
CA ALA A 263 10.70 2.95 17.14
C ALA A 263 11.77 2.04 17.78
N SER A 264 11.41 1.15 18.70
CA SER A 264 12.37 0.22 19.32
C SER A 264 12.90 -0.79 18.30
N ARG A 265 12.04 -1.28 17.40
CA ARG A 265 12.44 -2.18 16.31
C ARG A 265 13.34 -1.48 15.29
N MET A 266 13.07 -0.23 14.96
CA MET A 266 13.96 0.58 14.11
C MET A 266 15.33 0.79 14.77
N LEU A 267 15.37 1.12 16.07
CA LEU A 267 16.62 1.25 16.83
C LEU A 267 17.43 -0.06 16.80
N ALA A 268 16.77 -1.20 17.04
CA ALA A 268 17.40 -2.51 16.96
C ALA A 268 17.96 -2.78 15.55
N ALA A 269 17.23 -2.40 14.49
CA ALA A 269 17.70 -2.55 13.11
C ALA A 269 18.92 -1.67 12.80
N LEU A 270 18.98 -0.43 13.31
CA LEU A 270 20.16 0.45 13.19
C LEU A 270 21.39 -0.18 13.85
N ILE A 271 21.24 -0.66 15.09
CA ILE A 271 22.32 -1.30 15.85
C ILE A 271 22.77 -2.61 15.16
N HIS A 272 21.82 -3.41 14.66
CA HIS A 272 22.11 -4.63 13.92
C HIS A 272 22.87 -4.37 12.61
N ASN A 273 22.63 -3.22 11.97
CA ASN A 273 23.40 -2.76 10.80
C ASN A 273 24.74 -2.10 11.20
N GLU A 274 25.21 -2.32 12.42
CA GLU A 274 26.51 -1.84 12.95
C GLU A 274 26.62 -0.31 13.04
N ILE A 275 25.50 0.40 13.12
CA ILE A 275 25.53 1.84 13.44
C ILE A 275 25.82 1.96 14.95
N PRO A 276 26.86 2.71 15.37
CA PRO A 276 27.19 2.89 16.78
C PRO A 276 25.98 3.35 17.59
N GLN A 277 25.79 2.78 18.79
CA GLN A 277 24.57 2.97 19.59
C GLN A 277 24.28 4.46 19.88
N ASN A 278 25.30 5.26 20.18
CA ASN A 278 25.16 6.70 20.39
C ASN A 278 24.61 7.42 19.15
N LEU A 279 25.11 7.05 17.97
CA LEU A 279 24.67 7.62 16.70
C LEU A 279 23.26 7.16 16.33
N ALA A 280 22.94 5.88 16.57
CA ALA A 280 21.60 5.34 16.37
C ALA A 280 20.57 6.06 17.27
N LEU A 281 20.92 6.36 18.53
CA LEU A 281 20.06 7.13 19.43
C LEU A 281 19.85 8.58 18.96
N GLU A 282 20.87 9.24 18.40
CA GLU A 282 20.74 10.58 17.81
C GLU A 282 19.79 10.58 16.60
N VAL A 283 19.94 9.61 15.70
CA VAL A 283 19.02 9.39 14.57
C VAL A 283 17.60 9.16 15.08
N MET A 284 17.44 8.30 16.08
CA MET A 284 16.12 7.97 16.63
C MET A 284 15.47 9.13 17.38
N ALA A 285 16.24 10.03 17.98
CA ALA A 285 15.70 11.23 18.63
C ALA A 285 14.95 12.13 17.64
N GLU A 286 15.57 12.43 16.50
CA GLU A 286 14.92 13.22 15.45
C GLU A 286 13.78 12.41 14.79
N CYS A 287 13.99 11.12 14.53
CA CYS A 287 12.97 10.24 13.97
C CYS A 287 11.69 10.23 14.82
N CYS A 288 11.80 10.04 16.14
CA CYS A 288 10.66 10.02 17.04
C CYS A 288 9.97 11.38 17.10
N ALA A 289 10.73 12.47 17.13
CA ALA A 289 10.18 13.83 17.16
C ALA A 289 9.35 14.14 15.91
N LYS A 290 9.73 13.60 14.74
CA LYS A 290 9.02 13.77 13.47
C LYS A 290 7.86 12.80 13.30
N ALA A 291 8.04 11.52 13.63
CA ALA A 291 7.02 10.49 13.45
C ALA A 291 5.86 10.62 14.45
N PHE A 292 6.14 11.11 15.66
CA PHE A 292 5.16 11.15 16.76
C PHE A 292 5.07 12.55 17.40
N PRO A 293 4.55 13.55 16.67
CA PRO A 293 4.44 14.91 17.18
C PRO A 293 3.55 14.94 18.43
N GLY A 294 4.12 15.34 19.56
CA GLY A 294 3.44 15.39 20.86
C GLY A 294 3.88 14.32 21.86
N GLU A 295 4.54 13.26 21.42
CA GLU A 295 5.00 12.17 22.30
C GLU A 295 6.48 12.31 22.68
N ARG A 296 6.84 13.42 23.32
CA ARG A 296 8.25 13.74 23.65
C ARG A 296 8.95 12.68 24.53
N SER A 297 8.19 11.88 25.28
CA SER A 297 8.74 10.84 26.14
C SER A 297 8.96 9.49 25.45
N LEU A 298 8.56 9.32 24.18
CA LEU A 298 8.61 8.03 23.49
C LEU A 298 10.04 7.47 23.42
N ILE A 299 11.04 8.34 23.20
CA ILE A 299 12.46 7.93 23.15
C ILE A 299 12.94 7.31 24.47
N MET A 300 12.38 7.72 25.61
CA MET A 300 12.75 7.18 26.93
C MET A 300 12.21 5.77 27.16
N GLU A 301 11.32 5.30 26.30
CA GLU A 301 10.65 4.00 26.42
C GLU A 301 11.21 2.95 25.45
N LEU A 302 12.17 3.30 24.58
CA LEU A 302 12.67 2.39 23.54
C LEU A 302 13.29 1.12 24.13
N GLY A 303 13.97 1.22 25.28
CA GLY A 303 14.57 0.08 25.98
C GLY A 303 13.55 -0.88 26.61
N ARG A 304 12.24 -0.58 26.57
CA ARG A 304 11.21 -1.45 27.17
C ARG A 304 11.16 -2.85 26.57
N TYR A 305 11.46 -2.96 25.28
CA TYR A 305 11.43 -4.23 24.54
C TYR A 305 12.82 -4.88 24.44
N GLU A 306 13.83 -4.30 25.10
CA GLU A 306 15.16 -4.86 25.23
C GLU A 306 15.27 -5.56 26.60
N GLY A 307 15.78 -6.80 26.65
CA GLY A 307 16.42 -7.29 27.88
C GLY A 307 16.03 -8.64 28.49
N ASP A 308 14.87 -9.24 28.19
CA ASP A 308 14.39 -10.39 28.99
C ASP A 308 14.29 -11.73 28.23
N GLY A 309 14.79 -11.79 26.99
CA GLY A 309 14.66 -12.96 26.11
C GLY A 309 13.23 -13.26 25.64
N ALA A 310 12.23 -12.54 26.16
CA ALA A 310 10.87 -12.57 25.68
C ALA A 310 10.77 -11.87 24.31
N SER A 311 10.01 -12.45 23.38
CA SER A 311 9.73 -11.80 22.10
C SER A 311 8.85 -10.56 22.29
N VAL A 312 8.96 -9.60 21.38
CA VAL A 312 8.12 -8.39 21.38
C VAL A 312 6.64 -8.77 21.34
N ALA A 313 6.29 -9.81 20.56
CA ALA A 313 4.94 -10.35 20.49
C ALA A 313 4.45 -10.88 21.85
N ALA A 314 5.31 -11.52 22.65
CA ALA A 314 4.97 -11.99 23.99
C ALA A 314 4.68 -10.83 24.96
N VAL A 315 5.46 -9.75 24.90
CA VAL A 315 5.20 -8.55 25.73
C VAL A 315 3.88 -7.91 25.31
N LEU A 316 3.66 -7.75 24.00
CA LEU A 316 2.42 -7.18 23.45
C LEU A 316 1.18 -8.03 23.75
N SER A 317 1.34 -9.36 23.79
CA SER A 317 0.25 -10.28 24.10
C SER A 317 -0.33 -10.08 25.51
N MET A 318 0.46 -9.51 26.40
CA MET A 318 0.04 -9.15 27.76
C MET A 318 -0.42 -7.69 27.88
N ARG A 319 0.16 -6.76 27.10
CA ARG A 319 -0.12 -5.32 27.25
C ARG A 319 -1.36 -4.84 26.50
N ILE A 320 -1.55 -5.26 25.24
CA ILE A 320 -2.70 -4.82 24.44
C ILE A 320 -4.04 -5.18 25.12
N PRO A 321 -4.24 -6.41 25.66
CA PRO A 321 -5.46 -6.76 26.40
C PRO A 321 -5.69 -5.89 27.63
N ARG A 322 -4.62 -5.55 28.36
CA ARG A 322 -4.72 -4.69 29.55
C ARG A 322 -5.16 -3.27 29.17
N ILE A 323 -4.64 -2.73 28.07
CA ILE A 323 -5.04 -1.41 27.56
C ILE A 323 -6.51 -1.42 27.12
N LEU A 324 -6.94 -2.51 26.47
CA LEU A 324 -8.30 -2.69 25.97
C LEU A 324 -9.32 -3.13 27.02
N GLY A 325 -8.90 -3.30 28.28
CA GLY A 325 -9.78 -3.67 29.39
C GLY A 325 -10.20 -5.15 29.43
N GLY A 326 -9.49 -6.05 28.74
CA GLY A 326 -9.76 -7.47 28.78
C GLY A 326 -8.93 -8.32 27.80
N GLY A 327 -8.85 -9.62 28.08
CA GLY A 327 -8.34 -10.64 27.17
C GLY A 327 -7.94 -11.91 27.93
N ARG A 328 -8.23 -13.07 27.34
CA ARG A 328 -8.11 -14.37 28.04
C ARG A 328 -7.19 -15.35 27.32
N LYS A 329 -6.68 -14.99 26.14
CA LYS A 329 -5.93 -15.88 25.25
C LYS A 329 -4.56 -15.27 24.88
N PRO A 330 -3.63 -15.10 25.83
CA PRO A 330 -2.33 -14.47 25.57
C PRO A 330 -1.51 -15.26 24.53
N GLN A 331 -1.59 -16.59 24.54
CA GLN A 331 -0.87 -17.43 23.57
C GLN A 331 -1.36 -17.20 22.13
N ALA A 332 -2.68 -17.29 21.89
CA ALA A 332 -3.25 -17.08 20.56
C ALA A 332 -2.94 -15.66 20.03
N MET A 333 -2.94 -14.68 20.93
CA MET A 333 -2.62 -13.32 20.56
C MET A 333 -1.13 -13.14 20.22
N MET A 334 -0.23 -13.77 20.99
CA MET A 334 1.20 -13.80 20.70
C MET A 334 1.48 -14.39 19.31
N THR A 335 0.96 -15.59 19.04
CA THR A 335 1.09 -16.28 17.74
C THR A 335 0.62 -15.42 16.58
N THR A 336 -0.44 -14.62 16.77
CA THR A 336 -1.00 -13.76 15.72
C THR A 336 -0.21 -12.45 15.56
N LEU A 337 0.36 -11.93 16.65
CA LEU A 337 1.15 -10.70 16.66
C LEU A 337 2.56 -10.89 16.09
N GLU A 338 3.14 -12.08 16.22
CA GLU A 338 4.50 -12.38 15.74
C GLU A 338 4.70 -12.06 14.25
N PRO A 339 3.90 -12.60 13.31
CA PRO A 339 4.07 -12.27 11.89
C PRO A 339 3.79 -10.80 11.58
N LEU A 340 2.95 -10.13 12.37
CA LEU A 340 2.71 -8.70 12.24
C LEU A 340 3.96 -7.89 12.60
N VAL A 341 4.62 -8.23 13.71
CA VAL A 341 5.88 -7.58 14.12
C VAL A 341 7.00 -7.88 13.12
N GLU A 342 7.18 -9.15 12.74
CA GLU A 342 8.17 -9.59 11.76
C GLU A 342 8.04 -8.86 10.42
N SER A 343 6.81 -8.59 9.96
CA SER A 343 6.57 -7.89 8.70
C SER A 343 7.19 -6.49 8.63
N SER A 344 7.37 -5.83 9.78
CA SER A 344 7.99 -4.50 9.86
C SER A 344 9.51 -4.57 9.91
N GLU A 345 10.09 -5.70 10.29
CA GLU A 345 11.54 -5.86 10.43
C GLU A 345 12.28 -5.77 9.10
N GLU A 346 11.68 -6.27 8.02
CA GLU A 346 12.23 -6.15 6.67
C GLU A 346 12.33 -4.67 6.24
N ASP A 347 11.27 -3.88 6.50
CA ASP A 347 11.23 -2.45 6.19
C ASP A 347 12.31 -1.70 6.99
N PHE A 348 12.44 -2.00 8.28
CA PHE A 348 13.45 -1.39 9.14
C PHE A 348 14.88 -1.79 8.79
N SER A 349 15.10 -3.04 8.41
CA SER A 349 16.42 -3.53 7.99
C SER A 349 16.93 -2.75 6.78
N VAL A 350 16.08 -2.55 5.77
CA VAL A 350 16.46 -1.77 4.59
C VAL A 350 16.60 -0.28 4.90
N ALA A 351 15.72 0.30 5.71
CA ALA A 351 15.89 1.68 6.16
C ALA A 351 17.22 1.87 6.92
N ALA A 352 17.60 0.91 7.76
CA ALA A 352 18.86 0.92 8.50
C ALA A 352 20.09 0.76 7.57
N THR A 353 20.02 -0.08 6.54
CA THR A 353 21.07 -0.18 5.52
C THR A 353 21.26 1.15 4.78
N LEU A 354 20.17 1.82 4.39
CA LEU A 354 20.22 3.14 3.76
C LEU A 354 20.77 4.21 4.72
N ALA A 355 20.41 4.14 6.00
CA ALA A 355 20.95 5.01 7.04
C ALA A 355 22.48 4.84 7.17
N LYS A 356 22.97 3.60 7.24
CA LYS A 356 24.40 3.27 7.32
C LYS A 356 25.16 3.86 6.13
N TYR A 357 24.63 3.68 4.92
CA TYR A 357 25.21 4.24 3.70
C TYR A 357 25.24 5.78 3.74
N SER A 358 24.14 6.41 4.14
CA SER A 358 24.02 7.88 4.22
C SER A 358 24.94 8.49 5.28
N LEU A 359 25.26 7.75 6.35
CA LEU A 359 26.26 8.12 7.36
C LEU A 359 27.71 7.98 6.85
N GLY A 360 27.95 7.31 5.71
CA GLY A 360 29.29 7.01 5.22
C GLY A 360 29.99 5.90 6.00
N LEU A 361 29.23 4.97 6.59
CA LEU A 361 29.74 3.83 7.35
C LEU A 361 29.75 2.52 6.53
N ALA A 362 29.56 2.62 5.21
CA ALA A 362 29.45 1.49 4.29
C ALA A 362 30.80 1.03 3.73
#